data_AF-A0A4U3I7U3-F1
#
_entry.id   AF-A0A4U3I7U3-F1
#
_cell.length_a   1.000
_cell.length_b   1.000
_cell.length_c   1.000
_cell.angle_alpha   90.00
_cell.angle_beta   90.00
_cell.angle_gamma   90.00
#
_symmetry.space_group_name_H-M   'P 1'
#
loop_
_entity.id
_entity.type
_entity.pdbx_description
1 polymer ?
#
loop_
_entity_poly.entity_id
_entity_poly.type
_entity_poly.pdbx_seq_one_letter_code
_entity_poly.pdbx_strand_id
1 'polypeptide(L)'
;MGAVVALDSLFNGGRVWKGRPAAPPASVHPTGLAALDAVLPSGGWPEAALSEILMAREGVGELQLVLPTLARLSALGERIVLVAPPYTPYPHAWQNAGVDVRQLAVIQAQERDALWAVEQCLRSGSCGAVLCWPHKADDRALRRLQVAAETGQTLAFAWRSLSEAINPSPAALRLAVESRPAQVRVLKCRGGLAHPAPIALAGH
;
A
#
# COMPACT_ATOMS: atom_id res chain seq x y z
N MET A 1 17.04 -8.71 44.09
CA MET A 1 15.62 -9.08 43.88
C MET A 1 14.92 -7.89 43.23
N GLY A 2 14.78 -7.90 41.91
CA GLY A 2 14.10 -6.81 41.19
C GLY A 2 12.61 -6.86 41.46
N ALA A 3 12.04 -5.78 42.01
CA ALA A 3 10.61 -5.69 42.27
C ALA A 3 9.85 -5.73 40.94
N VAL A 4 8.99 -6.74 40.77
CA VAL A 4 8.05 -6.82 39.66
C VAL A 4 6.98 -5.76 39.90
N VAL A 5 7.16 -4.58 39.30
CA VAL A 5 6.16 -3.51 39.37
C VAL A 5 5.04 -3.84 38.39
N ALA A 6 3.81 -3.95 38.90
CA ALA A 6 2.63 -4.19 38.07
C ALA A 6 2.42 -3.03 37.09
N LEU A 7 2.27 -3.35 35.80
CA LEU A 7 2.20 -2.38 34.70
C LEU A 7 1.10 -1.32 34.91
N ASP A 8 -0.02 -1.70 35.54
CA ASP A 8 -1.14 -0.79 35.83
C ASP A 8 -0.76 0.34 36.78
N SER A 9 0.14 0.10 37.73
CA SER A 9 0.62 1.14 38.65
C SER A 9 1.48 2.19 37.96
N LEU A 10 2.13 1.82 36.84
CA LEU A 10 2.91 2.74 36.01
C LEU A 10 2.01 3.59 35.10
N PHE A 11 0.92 3.02 34.58
CA PHE A 11 -0.10 3.76 33.83
C PHE A 11 -0.87 4.75 34.71
N ASN A 12 -1.33 4.32 35.89
CA ASN A 12 -2.10 5.18 36.81
C ASN A 12 -1.24 6.30 37.41
N GLY A 13 0.06 6.07 37.57
CA GLY A 13 1.00 7.09 38.07
C GLY A 13 1.42 8.13 37.03
N GLY A 14 0.91 8.09 35.79
CA GLY A 14 1.30 9.00 34.71
C GLY A 14 2.77 8.87 34.27
N ARG A 15 3.48 7.86 34.77
CA ARG A 15 4.91 7.61 34.46
C ARG A 15 5.10 6.91 33.11
N VAL A 16 4.02 6.37 32.56
CA VAL A 16 3.98 5.76 31.23
C VAL A 16 2.78 6.31 30.48
N TRP A 17 3.02 6.86 29.29
CA TRP A 17 1.95 7.26 28.39
C TRP A 17 1.28 6.01 27.81
N LYS A 18 -0.03 5.86 28.04
CA LYS A 18 -0.84 4.84 27.39
C LYS A 18 -1.50 5.47 26.17
N GLY A 19 -1.01 5.13 24.98
CA GLY A 19 -1.71 5.47 23.76
C GLY A 19 -3.13 4.91 23.83
N ARG A 20 -4.13 5.78 23.73
CA ARG A 20 -5.51 5.37 23.48
C ARG A 20 -5.66 5.38 21.97
N PRO A 21 -5.53 4.23 21.28
CA PRO A 21 -5.80 4.20 19.85
C PRO A 21 -7.30 4.49 19.69
N ALA A 22 -7.64 5.69 19.23
CA ALA A 22 -8.91 5.87 18.58
C ALA A 22 -8.89 4.98 17.33
N ALA A 23 -9.97 4.24 17.09
CA ALA A 23 -10.10 3.52 15.83
C ALA A 23 -9.94 4.54 14.69
N PRO A 24 -9.04 4.30 13.73
CA PRO A 24 -8.92 5.20 12.59
C PRO A 24 -10.27 5.24 11.84
N PRO A 25 -10.57 6.34 11.14
CA PRO A 25 -11.78 6.41 10.33
C PRO A 25 -11.81 5.25 9.32
N ALA A 26 -13.01 4.81 8.97
CA ALA A 26 -13.21 3.80 7.94
C ALA A 26 -12.65 4.32 6.61
N SER A 27 -11.89 3.47 5.93
CA SER A 27 -11.32 3.78 4.63
C SER A 27 -12.44 3.86 3.59
N VAL A 28 -12.41 4.90 2.76
CA VAL A 28 -13.26 4.99 1.55
C VAL A 28 -12.74 4.12 0.40
N HIS A 29 -11.69 3.34 0.63
CA HIS A 29 -10.99 2.54 -0.37
C HIS A 29 -10.87 1.07 0.07
N PRO A 30 -11.96 0.29 -0.02
CA PRO A 30 -11.88 -1.16 0.25
C PRO A 30 -10.89 -1.82 -0.71
N THR A 31 -10.19 -2.84 -0.23
CA THR A 31 -9.23 -3.59 -1.08
C THR A 31 -9.96 -4.45 -2.11
N GLY A 32 -11.21 -4.82 -1.84
CA GLY A 32 -11.98 -5.78 -2.64
C GLY A 32 -11.80 -7.22 -2.16
N LEU A 33 -10.98 -7.44 -1.14
CA LEU A 33 -10.75 -8.72 -0.49
C LEU A 33 -11.30 -8.64 0.94
N ALA A 34 -12.51 -9.15 1.16
CA ALA A 34 -13.19 -9.05 2.45
C ALA A 34 -12.34 -9.55 3.63
N ALA A 35 -11.55 -10.61 3.42
CA ALA A 35 -10.66 -11.15 4.45
C ALA A 35 -9.49 -10.21 4.79
N LEU A 36 -8.99 -9.43 3.82
CA LEU A 36 -7.97 -8.41 4.06
C LEU A 36 -8.59 -7.16 4.70
N ASP A 37 -9.72 -6.70 4.19
CA ASP A 37 -10.45 -5.55 4.75
C ASP A 37 -10.77 -5.78 6.24
N ALA A 38 -11.21 -7.00 6.62
CA ALA A 38 -11.52 -7.34 8.01
C ALA A 38 -10.36 -7.21 9.00
N VAL A 39 -9.11 -7.29 8.53
CA VAL A 39 -7.92 -7.21 9.40
C VAL A 39 -7.22 -5.86 9.34
N LEU A 40 -7.55 -5.01 8.37
CA LEU A 40 -6.96 -3.68 8.25
C LEU A 40 -7.65 -2.72 9.23
N PRO A 41 -6.91 -1.85 9.94
CA PRO A 41 -7.49 -0.99 10.99
C PRO A 41 -8.66 -0.11 10.52
N SER A 42 -8.62 0.33 9.26
CA SER A 42 -9.65 1.15 8.62
C SER A 42 -10.59 0.37 7.71
N GLY A 43 -10.48 -0.97 7.60
CA GLY A 43 -11.35 -1.73 6.69
C GLY A 43 -11.00 -1.64 5.21
N GLY A 44 -9.78 -1.19 4.86
CA GLY A 44 -9.36 -0.97 3.48
C GLY A 44 -7.98 -0.33 3.39
N TRP A 45 -7.61 0.15 2.20
CA TRP A 45 -6.35 0.86 1.98
C TRP A 45 -6.26 2.12 2.86
N PRO A 46 -5.09 2.45 3.44
CA PRO A 46 -4.93 3.71 4.14
C PRO A 46 -5.12 4.88 3.17
N GLU A 47 -5.89 5.88 3.58
CA GLU A 47 -6.19 7.05 2.74
C GLU A 47 -4.94 7.89 2.48
N ALA A 48 -4.84 8.40 1.25
CA ALA A 48 -3.81 9.35 0.83
C ALA A 48 -2.39 8.92 1.24
N ALA A 49 -2.05 7.64 1.08
CA ALA A 49 -0.83 7.08 1.64
C ALA A 49 -0.13 6.07 0.75
N LEU A 50 1.15 5.85 1.07
CA LEU A 50 1.97 4.83 0.45
C LEU A 50 1.71 3.46 1.08
N SER A 51 1.34 2.52 0.22
CA SER A 51 1.29 1.09 0.51
C SER A 51 2.39 0.37 -0.25
N GLU A 52 3.24 -0.37 0.47
CA GLU A 52 4.25 -1.23 -0.14
C GLU A 52 3.73 -2.65 -0.32
N ILE A 53 3.93 -3.19 -1.52
CA ILE A 53 3.59 -4.56 -1.88
C ILE A 53 4.92 -5.28 -2.12
N LEU A 54 5.32 -6.10 -1.16
CA LEU A 54 6.59 -6.81 -1.13
C LEU A 54 6.41 -8.23 -1.66
N MET A 55 7.28 -8.64 -2.56
CA MET A 55 7.10 -9.87 -3.33
C MET A 55 8.44 -10.47 -3.75
N ALA A 56 8.47 -11.81 -3.85
CA ALA A 56 9.72 -12.52 -4.11
C ALA A 56 10.17 -12.45 -5.59
N ARG A 57 9.22 -12.39 -6.53
CA ARG A 57 9.47 -12.43 -7.98
C ARG A 57 8.35 -11.74 -8.73
N GLU A 58 8.69 -11.04 -9.80
CA GLU A 58 7.74 -10.48 -10.76
C GLU A 58 7.11 -11.56 -11.67
N GLY A 59 5.97 -11.25 -12.29
CA GLY A 59 5.16 -12.14 -13.14
C GLY A 59 4.19 -13.08 -12.42
N VAL A 60 3.89 -12.90 -11.13
CA VAL A 60 3.04 -13.80 -10.33
C VAL A 60 1.60 -13.30 -10.09
N GLY A 61 1.20 -12.23 -10.78
CA GLY A 61 -0.12 -11.60 -10.58
C GLY A 61 -0.07 -10.47 -9.56
N GLU A 62 1.00 -9.69 -9.57
CA GLU A 62 1.31 -8.58 -8.65
C GLU A 62 0.16 -7.61 -8.45
N LEU A 63 -0.58 -7.41 -9.52
CA LEU A 63 -1.64 -6.42 -9.60
C LEU A 63 -2.97 -6.96 -9.08
N GLN A 64 -3.15 -8.27 -8.95
CA GLN A 64 -4.43 -8.86 -8.51
C GLN A 64 -4.92 -8.27 -7.18
N LEU A 65 -3.99 -7.97 -6.28
CA LEU A 65 -4.27 -7.36 -4.98
C LEU A 65 -4.91 -5.95 -5.10
N VAL A 66 -4.54 -5.18 -6.12
CA VAL A 66 -4.98 -3.78 -6.28
C VAL A 66 -6.03 -3.62 -7.37
N LEU A 67 -6.15 -4.56 -8.31
CA LEU A 67 -7.05 -4.47 -9.46
C LEU A 67 -8.51 -4.15 -9.08
N PRO A 68 -9.12 -4.75 -8.04
CA PRO A 68 -10.49 -4.39 -7.64
C PRO A 68 -10.62 -2.91 -7.24
N THR A 69 -9.59 -2.37 -6.58
CA THR A 69 -9.53 -0.95 -6.19
C THR A 69 -9.38 -0.06 -7.41
N LEU A 70 -8.50 -0.43 -8.34
CA LEU A 70 -8.26 0.32 -9.58
C LEU A 70 -9.51 0.34 -10.48
N ALA A 71 -10.19 -0.80 -10.62
CA ALA A 71 -11.43 -0.90 -11.37
C ALA A 71 -12.47 0.10 -10.84
N ARG A 72 -12.70 0.10 -9.52
CA ARG A 72 -13.61 1.03 -8.85
C ARG A 72 -13.21 2.49 -9.07
N LEU A 73 -11.94 2.85 -8.89
CA LEU A 73 -11.47 4.22 -9.10
C LEU A 73 -11.68 4.67 -10.56
N SER A 74 -11.29 3.84 -11.53
CA SER A 74 -11.47 4.17 -12.94
C SER A 74 -12.93 4.34 -13.34
N ALA A 75 -13.84 3.55 -12.76
CA ALA A 75 -15.28 3.68 -12.97
C ALA A 75 -15.86 4.99 -12.41
N LEU A 76 -15.22 5.56 -11.38
CA LEU A 76 -15.53 6.89 -10.85
C LEU A 76 -14.91 8.02 -11.68
N GLY A 77 -14.19 7.70 -12.75
CA GLY A 77 -13.50 8.67 -13.61
C GLY A 77 -12.13 9.11 -13.09
N GLU A 78 -11.62 8.45 -12.04
CA GLU A 78 -10.32 8.79 -11.46
C GLU A 78 -9.16 8.28 -12.32
N ARG A 79 -8.12 9.10 -12.44
CA ARG A 79 -6.91 8.75 -13.21
C ARG A 79 -6.06 7.74 -12.45
N ILE A 80 -5.63 6.69 -13.15
CA ILE A 80 -4.66 5.70 -12.69
C ILE A 80 -3.38 5.87 -13.49
N VAL A 81 -2.25 6.07 -12.78
CA VAL A 81 -0.96 6.27 -13.43
C VAL A 81 0.00 5.14 -13.07
N LEU A 82 0.58 4.51 -14.10
CA LEU A 82 1.67 3.55 -13.96
C LEU A 82 2.97 4.26 -14.33
N VAL A 83 3.91 4.31 -13.41
CA VAL A 83 5.21 4.93 -13.66
C VAL A 83 6.29 3.86 -13.75
N ALA A 84 6.97 3.84 -14.89
CA ALA A 84 8.03 2.88 -15.23
C ALA A 84 7.66 1.42 -14.87
N PRO A 85 6.54 0.88 -15.40
CA PRO A 85 6.21 -0.52 -15.16
C PRO A 85 7.31 -1.44 -15.73
N PRO A 86 7.65 -2.55 -15.05
CA PRO A 86 8.74 -3.44 -15.45
C PRO A 86 8.47 -4.12 -16.80
N TYR A 87 7.19 -4.26 -17.15
CA TYR A 87 6.72 -4.81 -18.41
C TYR A 87 5.64 -3.92 -19.03
N THR A 88 5.48 -4.01 -20.35
CA THR A 88 4.41 -3.32 -21.05
C THR A 88 3.04 -3.82 -20.58
N PRO A 89 2.18 -2.95 -20.00
CA PRO A 89 0.84 -3.35 -19.60
C PRO A 89 0.03 -3.82 -20.81
N TYR A 90 -0.56 -5.01 -20.74
CA TYR A 90 -1.41 -5.55 -21.80
C TYR A 90 -2.86 -5.07 -21.62
N PRO A 91 -3.39 -4.14 -22.44
CA PRO A 91 -4.64 -3.44 -22.14
C PRO A 91 -5.86 -4.34 -21.91
N HIS A 92 -5.97 -5.46 -22.62
CA HIS A 92 -7.09 -6.38 -22.45
C HIS A 92 -7.13 -7.04 -21.07
N ALA A 93 -5.97 -7.30 -20.44
CA ALA A 93 -5.95 -7.83 -19.07
C ALA A 93 -6.55 -6.83 -18.07
N TRP A 94 -6.32 -5.53 -18.27
CA TRP A 94 -6.89 -4.47 -17.43
C TRP A 94 -8.39 -4.32 -17.64
N GLN A 95 -8.85 -4.39 -18.90
CA GLN A 95 -10.28 -4.36 -19.23
C GLN A 95 -11.02 -5.56 -18.63
N ASN A 96 -10.45 -6.77 -18.73
CA ASN A 96 -11.02 -7.97 -18.13
C ASN A 96 -11.08 -7.88 -16.60
N ALA A 97 -10.17 -7.15 -15.98
CA ALA A 97 -10.20 -6.83 -14.56
C ALA A 97 -11.18 -5.68 -14.20
N GLY A 98 -11.92 -5.14 -15.18
CA GLY A 98 -12.90 -4.07 -14.97
C GLY A 98 -12.33 -2.66 -14.92
N VAL A 99 -11.05 -2.48 -15.27
CA VAL A 99 -10.42 -1.15 -15.31
C VAL A 99 -10.77 -0.44 -16.62
N ASP A 100 -11.29 0.78 -16.52
CA ASP A 100 -11.48 1.64 -17.69
C ASP A 100 -10.11 2.14 -18.18
N VAL A 101 -9.63 1.55 -19.27
CA VAL A 101 -8.33 1.89 -19.87
C VAL A 101 -8.23 3.34 -20.34
N ARG A 102 -9.34 4.05 -20.52
CA ARG A 102 -9.32 5.50 -20.84
C ARG A 102 -8.80 6.33 -19.67
N GLN A 103 -8.92 5.81 -18.45
CA GLN A 103 -8.36 6.41 -17.23
C GLN A 103 -6.98 5.87 -16.89
N LEU A 104 -6.39 5.01 -17.73
CA LEU A 104 -5.06 4.47 -17.51
C LEU A 104 -4.02 5.31 -18.27
N ALA A 105 -3.03 5.84 -17.55
CA ALA A 105 -1.87 6.49 -18.14
C ALA A 105 -0.60 5.71 -17.78
N VAL A 106 0.29 5.56 -18.76
CA VAL A 106 1.60 4.92 -18.56
C VAL A 106 2.68 5.96 -18.83
N ILE A 107 3.50 6.23 -17.81
CA ILE A 107 4.67 7.10 -17.92
C ILE A 107 5.90 6.20 -18.03
N GLN A 108 6.54 6.22 -19.19
CA GLN A 108 7.85 5.61 -19.37
C GLN A 108 8.91 6.57 -18.86
N ALA A 109 9.75 6.12 -17.94
CA ALA A 109 10.80 6.92 -17.33
C ALA A 109 12.02 6.05 -17.04
N GLN A 110 13.21 6.65 -17.11
CA GLN A 110 14.43 6.01 -16.62
C GLN A 110 14.41 5.95 -15.09
N GLU A 111 15.19 5.04 -14.50
CA GLU A 111 15.23 4.80 -13.04
C GLU A 111 15.42 6.09 -12.23
N ARG A 112 16.31 6.99 -12.69
CA ARG A 112 16.60 8.26 -12.02
C ARG A 112 15.41 9.22 -11.96
N ASP A 113 14.55 9.19 -12.97
CA ASP A 113 13.44 10.13 -13.17
C ASP A 113 12.10 9.52 -12.72
N ALA A 114 12.01 8.20 -12.62
CA ALA A 114 10.80 7.48 -12.27
C ALA A 114 10.25 7.91 -10.90
N LEU A 115 11.08 7.93 -9.85
CA LEU A 115 10.64 8.35 -8.51
C LEU A 115 10.19 9.82 -8.48
N TRP A 116 10.84 10.69 -9.25
CA TRP A 116 10.42 12.07 -9.39
C TRP A 116 9.06 12.18 -10.10
N ALA A 117 8.84 11.42 -11.17
CA ALA A 117 7.57 11.38 -11.88
C ALA A 117 6.43 10.86 -10.98
N VAL A 118 6.67 9.80 -10.19
CA VAL A 118 5.73 9.32 -9.17
C VAL A 118 5.38 10.44 -8.20
N GLU A 119 6.37 11.13 -7.65
CA GLU A 119 6.16 12.25 -6.72
C GLU A 119 5.32 13.37 -7.35
N GLN A 120 5.57 13.74 -8.61
CA GLN A 120 4.76 14.75 -9.29
C GLN A 120 3.30 14.30 -9.49
N CYS A 121 3.09 13.05 -9.94
CA CYS A 121 1.74 12.51 -10.09
C CYS A 121 0.98 12.49 -8.76
N LEU A 122 1.64 12.02 -7.69
CA LEU A 122 1.06 11.99 -6.35
C LEU A 122 0.74 13.39 -5.82
N ARG A 123 1.61 14.39 -6.03
CA ARG A 123 1.38 15.76 -5.54
C ARG A 123 0.32 16.53 -6.33
N SER A 124 0.00 16.10 -7.55
CA SER A 124 -0.87 16.84 -8.47
C SER A 124 -2.33 16.96 -8.00
N GLY A 125 -2.78 16.07 -7.13
CA GLY A 125 -4.19 15.99 -6.74
C GLY A 125 -5.14 15.57 -7.86
N SER A 126 -4.61 15.10 -9.00
CA SER A 126 -5.37 14.75 -10.20
C SER A 126 -5.39 13.24 -10.50
N CYS A 127 -4.90 12.43 -9.56
CA CYS A 127 -4.80 10.97 -9.69
C CYS A 127 -5.56 10.31 -8.54
N GLY A 128 -6.35 9.27 -8.84
CA GLY A 128 -6.93 8.41 -7.80
C GLY A 128 -5.92 7.38 -7.29
N ALA A 129 -5.02 6.91 -8.17
CA ALA A 129 -3.95 6.00 -7.80
C ALA A 129 -2.69 6.16 -8.66
N VAL A 130 -1.52 6.00 -8.04
CA VAL A 130 -0.23 5.94 -8.72
C VAL A 130 0.51 4.66 -8.33
N LEU A 131 0.96 3.91 -9.34
CA LEU A 131 1.65 2.65 -9.22
C LEU A 131 3.11 2.81 -9.65
N CYS A 132 4.05 2.25 -8.89
CA CYS A 132 5.47 2.29 -9.25
C CYS A 132 6.24 1.02 -8.83
N TRP A 133 7.35 0.77 -9.53
CA TRP A 133 8.25 -0.38 -9.31
C TRP A 133 9.67 0.11 -9.07
N PRO A 134 9.94 0.80 -7.95
CA PRO A 134 11.25 1.35 -7.71
C PRO A 134 12.30 0.25 -7.50
N HIS A 135 13.32 0.23 -8.35
CA HIS A 135 14.46 -0.69 -8.21
C HIS A 135 15.27 -0.37 -6.94
N LYS A 136 15.52 0.92 -6.69
CA LYS A 136 16.13 1.44 -5.47
C LYS A 136 15.31 2.63 -4.96
N ALA A 137 14.76 2.49 -3.76
CA ALA A 137 14.14 3.59 -3.04
C ALA A 137 14.65 3.57 -1.61
N ASP A 138 15.43 4.59 -1.26
CA ASP A 138 15.88 4.79 0.12
C ASP A 138 14.74 5.35 0.98
N ASP A 139 14.94 5.36 2.30
CA ASP A 139 13.96 5.89 3.25
C ASP A 139 13.57 7.35 2.94
N ARG A 140 14.52 8.17 2.46
CA ARG A 140 14.25 9.56 2.06
C ARG A 140 13.29 9.63 0.88
N ALA A 141 13.50 8.84 -0.17
CA ALA A 141 12.61 8.78 -1.32
C ALA A 141 11.22 8.29 -0.91
N LEU A 142 11.13 7.21 -0.13
CA LEU A 142 9.84 6.68 0.34
C LEU A 142 9.08 7.68 1.21
N ARG A 143 9.78 8.45 2.06
CA ARG A 143 9.15 9.52 2.86
C ARG A 143 8.60 10.62 1.97
N ARG A 144 9.33 11.01 0.92
CA ARG A 144 8.84 11.99 -0.05
C ARG A 144 7.60 11.50 -0.78
N LEU A 145 7.57 10.23 -1.17
CA LEU A 145 6.37 9.62 -1.78
C LEU A 145 5.18 9.58 -0.81
N GLN A 146 5.41 9.22 0.46
CA GLN A 146 4.35 9.25 1.48
C GLN A 146 3.78 10.66 1.66
N VAL A 147 4.64 11.68 1.78
CA VAL A 147 4.20 13.08 1.90
C VAL A 147 3.49 13.55 0.63
N ALA A 148 3.96 13.12 -0.55
CA ALA A 148 3.33 13.43 -1.82
C ALA A 148 1.92 12.85 -1.94
N ALA A 149 1.74 11.58 -1.54
CA ALA A 149 0.44 10.92 -1.49
C ALA A 149 -0.53 11.66 -0.56
N GLU A 150 -0.05 12.08 0.62
CA GLU A 150 -0.83 12.87 1.58
C GLU A 150 -1.19 14.25 0.99
N THR A 151 -0.24 14.89 0.31
CA THR A 151 -0.44 16.22 -0.30
C THR A 151 -1.53 16.21 -1.38
N GLY A 152 -1.48 15.26 -2.30
CA GLY A 152 -2.45 15.18 -3.40
C GLY A 152 -3.62 14.24 -3.14
N GLN A 153 -3.82 13.79 -1.89
CA GLN A 153 -4.94 12.91 -1.53
C GLN A 153 -5.04 11.65 -2.43
N THR A 154 -3.90 11.06 -2.77
CA THR A 154 -3.77 10.00 -3.78
C THR A 154 -3.33 8.68 -3.15
N LEU A 155 -3.87 7.55 -3.62
CA LEU A 155 -3.35 6.23 -3.25
C LEU A 155 -2.02 5.96 -3.96
N ALA A 156 -0.98 5.60 -3.20
CA ALA A 156 0.32 5.25 -3.75
C ALA A 156 0.62 3.77 -3.51
N PHE A 157 0.99 3.05 -4.58
CA PHE A 157 1.38 1.64 -4.51
C PHE A 157 2.80 1.46 -5.03
N ALA A 158 3.68 0.92 -4.21
CA ALA A 158 5.05 0.61 -4.58
C ALA A 158 5.32 -0.90 -4.49
N TRP A 159 5.64 -1.53 -5.62
CA TRP A 159 6.10 -2.91 -5.64
C TRP A 159 7.60 -2.96 -5.42
N ARG A 160 8.02 -3.77 -4.43
CA ARG A 160 9.43 -3.90 -4.05
C ARG A 160 9.76 -5.36 -3.74
N SER A 161 11.06 -5.66 -3.71
CA SER A 161 11.57 -6.98 -3.32
C SER A 161 11.13 -7.36 -1.90
N LEU A 162 10.78 -8.63 -1.70
CA LEU A 162 10.50 -9.20 -0.37
C LEU A 162 11.68 -9.05 0.60
N SER A 163 12.91 -8.96 0.10
CA SER A 163 14.10 -8.70 0.93
C SER A 163 14.01 -7.38 1.69
N GLU A 164 13.21 -6.41 1.23
CA GLU A 164 13.02 -5.11 1.90
C GLU A 164 12.15 -5.21 3.16
N ALA A 165 11.53 -6.36 3.43
CA ALA A 165 10.68 -6.56 4.60
C ALA A 165 11.41 -6.28 5.93
N ILE A 166 12.72 -6.55 5.98
CA ILE A 166 13.55 -6.31 7.18
C ILE A 166 13.91 -4.83 7.38
N ASN A 167 13.81 -4.02 6.33
CA ASN A 167 14.16 -2.60 6.39
C ASN A 167 12.98 -1.79 6.94
N PRO A 168 13.22 -0.77 7.79
CA PRO A 168 12.17 0.15 8.19
C PRO A 168 11.67 0.92 6.97
N SER A 169 10.39 1.28 6.97
CA SER A 169 9.76 2.00 5.88
C SER A 169 8.73 3.01 6.41
N PRO A 170 8.61 4.19 5.79
CA PRO A 170 7.61 5.20 6.13
C PRO A 170 6.19 4.86 5.64
N ALA A 171 6.05 3.86 4.76
CA ALA A 171 4.77 3.46 4.19
C ALA A 171 3.72 3.20 5.27
N ALA A 172 2.49 3.67 5.04
CA ALA A 172 1.38 3.46 5.99
C ALA A 172 0.97 1.99 6.08
N LEU A 173 1.11 1.25 4.99
CA LEU A 173 0.81 -0.18 4.92
C LEU A 173 1.95 -0.90 4.21
N ARG A 174 2.32 -2.09 4.72
CA ARG A 174 3.26 -3.00 4.07
C ARG A 174 2.66 -4.38 4.05
N LEU A 175 2.55 -4.94 2.86
CA LEU A 175 2.02 -6.27 2.62
C LEU A 175 3.12 -7.14 2.01
N ALA A 176 3.27 -8.36 2.49
CA ALA A 176 4.05 -9.39 1.80
C ALA A 176 3.10 -10.31 1.03
N VAL A 177 3.33 -10.46 -0.27
CA VAL A 177 2.57 -11.35 -1.15
C VAL A 177 3.41 -12.58 -1.45
N GLU A 178 2.84 -13.74 -1.17
CA GLU A 178 3.42 -15.05 -1.46
C GLU A 178 2.54 -15.75 -2.50
N SER A 179 3.13 -16.39 -3.50
CA SER A 179 2.37 -16.96 -4.64
C SER A 179 2.07 -18.45 -4.50
N ARG A 180 2.73 -19.15 -3.57
CA ARG A 180 2.60 -20.61 -3.38
C ARG A 180 2.65 -20.98 -1.89
N PRO A 181 1.50 -21.10 -1.21
CA PRO A 181 0.14 -20.78 -1.70
C PRO A 181 -0.05 -19.27 -1.91
N ALA A 182 -1.07 -18.87 -2.69
CA ALA A 182 -1.39 -17.47 -2.89
C ALA A 182 -1.93 -16.86 -1.59
N GLN A 183 -1.11 -16.03 -0.92
CA GLN A 183 -1.47 -15.44 0.37
C GLN A 183 -0.82 -14.07 0.58
N VAL A 184 -1.44 -13.28 1.46
CA VAL A 184 -0.97 -11.96 1.89
C VAL A 184 -0.72 -11.94 3.38
N ARG A 185 0.41 -11.37 3.79
CA ARG A 185 0.74 -11.10 5.19
C ARG A 185 0.84 -9.60 5.41
N VAL A 186 0.17 -9.11 6.44
CA VAL A 186 0.30 -7.71 6.86
C VAL A 186 1.57 -7.60 7.69
N LEU A 187 2.57 -6.86 7.20
CA LEU A 187 3.83 -6.63 7.92
C LEU A 187 3.77 -5.35 8.76
N LYS A 188 2.99 -4.37 8.30
CA LYS A 188 2.82 -3.07 8.96
C LYS A 188 1.48 -2.47 8.55
N CYS A 189 0.75 -1.89 9.49
CA CYS A 189 -0.41 -1.03 9.22
C CYS A 189 -0.38 0.17 10.18
N ARG A 190 -0.60 1.37 9.65
CA ARG A 190 -0.72 2.60 10.45
C ARG A 190 -2.05 2.56 11.22
N GLY A 191 -2.02 2.93 12.50
CA GLY A 191 -3.23 2.98 13.33
C GLY A 191 -3.67 1.65 13.94
N GLY A 192 -2.89 0.57 13.77
CA GLY A 192 -3.18 -0.71 14.42
C GLY A 192 -1.96 -1.64 14.50
N LEU A 193 -2.18 -2.83 15.06
CA LEU A 193 -1.18 -3.90 15.07
C LEU A 193 -1.30 -4.72 13.79
N ALA A 194 -0.16 -5.15 13.24
CA ALA A 194 -0.13 -6.01 12.08
C ALA A 194 -0.78 -7.37 12.41
N HIS A 195 -1.66 -7.84 11.53
CA HIS A 195 -2.30 -9.13 11.69
C HIS A 195 -1.27 -10.27 11.57
N PRO A 196 -1.17 -11.18 12.56
CA PRO A 196 -0.05 -12.11 12.63
C PRO A 196 -0.14 -13.27 11.63
N ALA A 197 -1.35 -13.64 11.21
CA ALA A 197 -1.57 -14.78 10.32
C ALA A 197 -1.70 -14.36 8.84
N PRO A 198 -1.23 -15.19 7.90
CA PRO A 198 -1.45 -14.98 6.48
C PRO A 198 -2.92 -15.10 6.11
N ILE A 199 -3.31 -14.39 5.06
CA ILE A 199 -4.67 -14.31 4.52
C ILE A 199 -4.62 -14.92 3.12
N ALA A 200 -5.44 -15.94 2.87
CA ALA A 200 -5.50 -16.55 1.54
C ALA A 200 -6.01 -15.53 0.51
N LEU A 201 -5.29 -15.41 -0.60
CA LEU A 201 -5.81 -14.76 -1.80
C LEU A 201 -6.68 -15.81 -2.49
N ALA A 202 -8.00 -15.64 -2.44
CA ALA A 202 -8.89 -16.47 -3.23
C ALA A 202 -8.53 -16.29 -4.71
N GLY A 203 -8.25 -17.38 -5.41
CA GLY A 203 -8.09 -17.35 -6.85
C GLY A 203 -9.44 -16.94 -7.44
N HIS A 204 -9.50 -15.75 -8.04
CA HIS A 204 -10.59 -15.35 -8.91
C HIS A 204 -10.36 -15.90 -10.32
#